data_AF-A0A961WEW6-F1
#
_entry.id   AF-A0A961WEW6-F1
#
_cell.length_a   1.000
_cell.length_b   1.000
_cell.length_c   1.000
_cell.angle_alpha   90.00
_cell.angle_beta   90.00
_cell.angle_gamma   90.00
#
_symmetry.space_group_name_H-M   'P 1'
#
loop_
_entity.id
_entity.type
_entity.pdbx_description
1 polymer ?
#
loop_
_entity_poly.entity_id
_entity_poly.type
_entity_poly.pdbx_seq_one_letter_code
_entity_poly.pdbx_strand_id
1 'polypeptide(L)'
;MNEQPSGEATSQSGEGVAQGATNEQPGDVAGAAGSTGLYLALTMLTAAAGLAVEIVAGRMIAPYLGMSLYTWTAIIAVVLAGFSLGHWWGGAIAGWPSHKAARAVGWALLAAAITTAASLVLIRLVAGPVIAAGFGPVPTILVITTLLFFAPSLFVGIPSPVLTKLAIDARPADTARTLGRFYAAGAFGSILGTLLAGYVLIAWLGTVRSLVALSLLYLGMAATLFWHAQQRRSTSLVPPAAAVLLAVALLLPSGLMTAAFRSNCTVESQYYCIRIDDMSQSLGTDARVMVLDHLAHGINVRAEPTALVSPYVVMQNALVETHLPGGGAGMRAFFVGGGA
;
A
#
# COMPACT_ATOMS: atom_id res chain seq x y z
N MET A 1 -83.77 -13.91 -45.10
CA MET A 1 -83.10 -12.59 -45.13
C MET A 1 -81.61 -12.89 -45.12
N ASN A 2 -80.89 -13.09 -46.24
CA ASN A 2 -80.67 -12.19 -47.38
C ASN A 2 -80.48 -10.74 -46.93
N GLU A 3 -79.23 -10.29 -46.86
CA GLU A 3 -78.65 -9.34 -47.83
C GLU A 3 -77.10 -9.36 -47.75
N GLN A 4 -76.48 -9.42 -48.93
CA GLN A 4 -75.12 -8.99 -49.28
C GLN A 4 -75.35 -7.78 -50.23
N PRO A 5 -74.40 -6.81 -50.40
CA PRO A 5 -73.33 -7.06 -51.38
C PRO A 5 -72.00 -6.27 -51.14
N SER A 6 -70.87 -6.86 -51.53
CA SER A 6 -69.95 -6.46 -52.65
C SER A 6 -68.92 -5.32 -52.46
N GLY A 7 -67.65 -5.67 -52.74
CA GLY A 7 -66.58 -4.81 -53.32
C GLY A 7 -65.56 -4.29 -52.29
N GLU A 8 -64.24 -4.40 -52.44
CA GLU A 8 -63.37 -4.71 -53.59
C GLU A 8 -62.12 -5.47 -53.14
N ALA A 9 -61.59 -6.29 -54.05
CA ALA A 9 -60.29 -6.91 -53.95
C ALA A 9 -59.23 -6.00 -54.60
N THR A 10 -58.13 -5.76 -53.90
CA THR A 10 -56.83 -5.45 -54.51
C THR A 10 -55.75 -6.23 -53.77
N SER A 11 -55.25 -7.27 -54.42
CA SER A 11 -53.96 -7.88 -54.12
C SER A 11 -52.83 -6.98 -54.62
N GLN A 12 -51.77 -6.81 -53.85
CA GLN A 12 -50.39 -6.89 -54.34
C GLN A 12 -49.38 -6.78 -53.19
N SER A 13 -48.35 -7.65 -53.24
CA SER A 13 -46.97 -7.53 -52.70
C SER A 13 -46.82 -7.07 -51.25
N GLY A 14 -46.40 -7.90 -50.28
CA GLY A 14 -45.17 -8.69 -50.32
C GLY A 14 -43.95 -7.76 -50.18
N GLU A 15 -43.55 -7.40 -48.96
CA GLU A 15 -42.18 -6.97 -48.61
C GLU A 15 -41.99 -6.69 -47.10
N GLY A 16 -40.92 -7.24 -46.52
CA GLY A 16 -40.16 -6.57 -45.45
C GLY A 16 -40.48 -6.91 -43.99
N VAL A 17 -40.20 -8.13 -43.55
CA VAL A 17 -39.79 -8.35 -42.14
C VAL A 17 -38.40 -7.71 -41.97
N ALA A 18 -38.35 -6.50 -41.42
CA ALA A 18 -37.09 -5.89 -41.01
C ALA A 18 -36.61 -6.54 -39.70
N GLN A 19 -35.92 -7.67 -39.82
CA GLN A 19 -34.99 -8.14 -38.80
C GLN A 19 -33.86 -7.11 -38.67
N GLY A 20 -33.93 -6.28 -37.64
CA GLY A 20 -32.80 -5.45 -37.19
C GLY A 20 -31.71 -6.34 -36.60
N ALA A 21 -30.93 -6.98 -37.46
CA ALA A 21 -29.66 -7.59 -37.08
C ALA A 21 -28.72 -6.47 -36.63
N THR A 22 -28.44 -6.40 -35.33
CA THR A 22 -27.34 -5.60 -34.79
C THR A 22 -26.05 -6.09 -35.43
N ASN A 23 -25.53 -5.29 -36.35
CA ASN A 23 -24.26 -5.52 -37.03
C ASN A 23 -23.13 -5.25 -36.02
N GLU A 24 -22.87 -6.19 -35.10
CA GLU A 24 -21.67 -6.18 -34.28
C GLU A 24 -20.46 -6.41 -35.19
N GLN A 25 -19.73 -5.33 -35.49
CA GLN A 25 -18.50 -5.43 -36.27
C GLN A 25 -17.47 -6.26 -35.49
N PRO A 26 -16.77 -7.23 -36.14
CA PRO A 26 -15.78 -8.08 -35.48
C PRO A 26 -14.60 -7.33 -34.83
N GLY A 27 -14.39 -6.05 -35.16
CA GLY A 27 -13.42 -5.17 -34.51
C GLY A 27 -13.81 -4.71 -33.10
N ASP A 28 -15.10 -4.57 -32.78
CA ASP A 28 -15.57 -4.10 -31.46
C ASP A 28 -15.43 -5.18 -30.38
N VAL A 29 -15.63 -6.45 -30.75
CA VAL A 29 -15.54 -7.60 -29.84
C VAL A 29 -14.08 -7.87 -29.41
N ALA A 30 -13.13 -7.72 -30.34
CA ALA A 30 -11.70 -7.84 -30.07
C ALA A 30 -11.17 -6.67 -29.21
N GLY A 31 -11.64 -5.45 -29.46
CA GLY A 31 -11.32 -4.27 -28.64
C GLY A 31 -11.89 -4.33 -27.22
N ALA A 32 -13.10 -4.90 -27.05
CA ALA A 32 -13.73 -5.11 -25.76
C ALA A 32 -13.04 -6.21 -24.93
N ALA A 33 -12.63 -7.31 -25.58
CA ALA A 33 -11.91 -8.42 -24.93
C ALA A 33 -10.53 -7.99 -24.39
N GLY A 34 -9.77 -7.21 -25.16
CA GLY A 34 -8.47 -6.68 -24.73
C GLY A 34 -8.57 -5.71 -23.54
N SER A 35 -9.65 -4.91 -23.48
CA SER A 35 -9.87 -3.96 -22.39
C SER A 35 -10.22 -4.64 -21.05
N THR A 36 -10.95 -5.76 -21.08
CA THR A 36 -11.30 -6.44 -19.82
C THR A 36 -10.12 -7.17 -19.20
N GLY A 37 -9.24 -7.75 -20.02
CA GLY A 37 -8.00 -8.38 -19.53
C GLY A 37 -7.10 -7.36 -18.82
N LEU A 38 -6.96 -6.16 -19.39
CA LEU A 38 -6.25 -5.05 -18.76
C LEU A 38 -6.88 -4.65 -17.42
N TYR A 39 -8.20 -4.47 -17.36
CA TYR A 39 -8.89 -4.11 -16.11
C TYR A 39 -8.72 -5.19 -15.02
N LEU A 40 -8.76 -6.47 -15.39
CA LEU A 40 -8.48 -7.58 -14.49
C LEU A 40 -7.05 -7.53 -13.93
N ALA A 41 -6.06 -7.32 -14.80
CA ALA A 41 -4.66 -7.20 -14.40
C ALA A 41 -4.44 -5.99 -13.48
N LEU A 42 -5.04 -4.84 -13.81
CA LEU A 42 -4.97 -3.64 -12.97
C LEU A 42 -5.63 -3.88 -11.60
N THR A 43 -6.81 -4.49 -11.53
CA THR A 43 -7.45 -4.83 -10.25
C THR A 43 -6.54 -5.72 -9.40
N MET A 44 -5.98 -6.78 -9.98
CA MET A 44 -5.06 -7.69 -9.28
C MET A 44 -3.81 -6.96 -8.78
N LEU A 45 -3.18 -6.13 -9.62
CA LEU A 45 -1.97 -5.37 -9.26
C LEU A 45 -2.26 -4.31 -8.19
N THR A 46 -3.39 -3.61 -8.27
CA THR A 46 -3.79 -2.64 -7.23
C THR A 46 -4.05 -3.30 -5.89
N ALA A 47 -4.70 -4.46 -5.87
CA ALA A 47 -4.91 -5.25 -4.66
C ALA A 47 -3.57 -5.75 -4.08
N ALA A 48 -2.70 -6.30 -4.92
CA ALA A 48 -1.37 -6.74 -4.51
C ALA A 48 -0.54 -5.60 -3.93
N ALA A 49 -0.48 -4.46 -4.63
CA ALA A 49 0.30 -3.32 -4.20
C ALA A 49 -0.27 -2.67 -2.93
N GLY A 50 -1.60 -2.58 -2.80
CA GLY A 50 -2.26 -2.01 -1.62
C GLY A 50 -1.90 -2.78 -0.35
N LEU A 51 -2.04 -4.10 -0.41
CA LEU A 51 -1.68 -4.97 0.71
C LEU A 51 -0.15 -5.03 0.94
N ALA A 52 0.65 -4.89 -0.11
CA ALA A 52 2.09 -4.78 0.05
C ALA A 52 2.49 -3.50 0.80
N VAL A 53 1.84 -2.35 0.51
CA VAL A 53 2.02 -1.11 1.26
C VAL A 53 1.64 -1.31 2.73
N GLU A 54 0.54 -2.01 3.02
CA GLU A 54 0.12 -2.32 4.39
C GLU A 54 1.19 -3.08 5.19
N ILE A 55 1.78 -4.12 4.60
CA ILE A 55 2.85 -4.89 5.25
C ILE A 55 4.11 -4.05 5.46
N VAL A 56 4.50 -3.25 4.46
CA VAL A 56 5.69 -2.39 4.55
C VAL A 56 5.49 -1.23 5.54
N ALA A 57 4.25 -0.76 5.72
CA ALA A 57 3.91 0.29 6.69
C ALA A 57 4.33 -0.07 8.12
N GLY A 58 4.15 -1.33 8.53
CA GLY A 58 4.59 -1.82 9.84
C GLY A 58 6.09 -1.62 10.05
N ARG A 59 6.90 -2.01 9.06
CA ARG A 59 8.35 -1.84 9.09
C ARG A 59 8.79 -0.38 9.07
N MET A 60 8.06 0.47 8.34
CA MET A 60 8.36 1.89 8.27
C MET A 60 8.09 2.61 9.60
N ILE A 61 7.03 2.23 10.31
CA ILE A 61 6.65 2.81 11.61
C ILE A 61 7.49 2.25 12.76
N ALA A 62 7.95 1.00 12.66
CA ALA A 62 8.65 0.28 13.73
C ALA A 62 9.76 1.09 14.45
N PRO A 63 10.65 1.82 13.76
CA PRO A 63 11.73 2.57 14.43
C PRO A 63 11.23 3.69 15.35
N TYR A 64 9.99 4.14 15.15
CA TYR A 64 9.40 5.26 15.89
C TYR A 64 8.47 4.80 17.00
N LEU A 65 7.64 3.78 16.73
CA LEU A 65 6.55 3.36 17.62
C LEU A 65 6.67 1.90 18.09
N GLY A 66 7.66 1.17 17.57
CA GLY A 66 7.87 -0.25 17.85
C GLY A 66 6.88 -1.17 17.14
N MET A 67 7.13 -2.47 17.27
CA MET A 67 6.28 -3.54 16.75
C MET A 67 5.41 -4.08 17.88
N SER A 68 4.13 -3.73 17.91
CA SER A 68 3.18 -4.15 18.94
C SER A 68 1.83 -4.53 18.35
N LEU A 69 0.98 -5.20 19.16
CA LEU A 69 -0.42 -5.44 18.80
C LEU A 69 -1.14 -4.13 18.49
N TYR A 70 -0.85 -3.05 19.22
CA TYR A 70 -1.44 -1.74 18.98
C TYR A 70 -1.03 -1.15 17.63
N THR A 71 0.26 -1.25 17.29
CA THR A 71 0.80 -0.78 16.00
C THR A 71 0.13 -1.49 14.82
N TRP A 72 0.09 -2.83 14.85
CA TRP A 72 -0.52 -3.61 13.79
C TRP A 72 -2.03 -3.39 13.68
N THR A 73 -2.73 -3.33 14.82
CA THR A 73 -4.17 -3.06 14.85
C THR A 73 -4.50 -1.70 14.22
N ALA A 74 -3.71 -0.67 14.52
CA ALA A 74 -3.89 0.66 13.94
C ALA A 74 -3.64 0.66 12.43
N ILE A 75 -2.59 -0.01 11.95
CA ILE A 75 -2.27 -0.11 10.51
C ILE A 75 -3.44 -0.76 9.76
N ILE A 76 -3.87 -1.94 10.20
CA ILE A 76 -4.99 -2.66 9.57
C ILE A 76 -6.25 -1.78 9.57
N ALA A 77 -6.59 -1.17 10.72
CA ALA A 77 -7.79 -0.33 10.82
C ALA A 77 -7.76 0.88 9.88
N VAL A 78 -6.64 1.60 9.82
CA VAL A 78 -6.48 2.79 8.95
C VAL A 78 -6.49 2.41 7.48
N VAL A 79 -5.78 1.34 7.10
CA VAL A 79 -5.73 0.89 5.70
C VAL A 79 -7.10 0.40 5.25
N LEU A 80 -7.79 -0.41 6.05
CA LEU A 80 -9.15 -0.87 5.75
C LEU A 80 -10.16 0.28 5.72
N ALA A 81 -10.03 1.28 6.60
CA ALA A 81 -10.85 2.49 6.55
C ALA A 81 -10.61 3.28 5.25
N GLY A 82 -9.35 3.42 4.85
CA GLY A 82 -8.96 4.00 3.57
C GLY A 82 -9.57 3.24 2.40
N PHE A 83 -9.37 1.91 2.32
CA PHE A 83 -9.98 1.08 1.28
C PHE A 83 -11.50 1.18 1.26
N SER A 84 -12.15 1.17 2.41
CA SER A 84 -13.61 1.28 2.51
C SER A 84 -14.11 2.60 1.93
N LEU A 85 -13.49 3.72 2.32
CA LEU A 85 -13.84 5.04 1.79
C LEU A 85 -13.49 5.16 0.29
N GLY A 86 -12.36 4.60 -0.12
CA GLY A 86 -11.92 4.53 -1.51
C GLY A 86 -12.87 3.72 -2.38
N HIS A 87 -13.32 2.55 -1.92
CA HIS A 87 -14.33 1.73 -2.60
C HIS A 87 -15.67 2.45 -2.71
N TRP A 88 -16.10 3.13 -1.65
CA TRP A 88 -17.33 3.92 -1.69
C TRP A 88 -17.24 5.06 -2.71
N TRP A 89 -16.15 5.84 -2.68
CA TRP A 89 -15.94 6.92 -3.64
C TRP A 89 -15.76 6.40 -5.07
N GLY A 90 -15.04 5.30 -5.24
CA GLY A 90 -14.90 4.60 -6.51
C GLY A 90 -16.24 4.10 -7.06
N GLY A 91 -17.15 3.64 -6.19
CA GLY A 91 -18.52 3.29 -6.57
C GLY A 91 -19.30 4.47 -7.14
N ALA A 92 -19.14 5.66 -6.57
CA ALA A 92 -19.73 6.89 -7.12
C ALA A 92 -19.13 7.27 -8.48
N ILE A 93 -17.80 7.14 -8.63
CA ILE A 93 -17.08 7.39 -9.89
C ILE A 93 -17.46 6.37 -10.97
N ALA A 94 -17.79 5.14 -10.59
CA ALA A 94 -18.20 4.08 -11.50
C ALA A 94 -19.51 4.39 -12.26
N GLY A 95 -20.33 5.32 -11.74
CA GLY A 95 -21.51 5.83 -12.43
C GLY A 95 -21.23 6.85 -13.54
N TRP A 96 -19.98 7.32 -13.68
CA TRP A 96 -19.61 8.29 -14.70
C TRP A 96 -19.47 7.65 -16.09
N PRO A 97 -19.49 8.45 -17.17
CA PRO A 97 -19.17 7.95 -18.51
C PRO A 97 -17.83 7.21 -18.52
N SER A 98 -17.76 6.06 -19.22
CA SER A 98 -16.67 5.09 -19.11
C SER A 98 -15.27 5.70 -19.30
N HIS A 99 -15.13 6.64 -20.23
CA HIS A 99 -13.86 7.36 -20.47
C HIS A 99 -13.44 8.28 -19.31
N LYS A 100 -14.41 8.95 -18.65
CA LYS A 100 -14.14 9.79 -17.46
C LYS A 100 -13.81 8.92 -16.27
N ALA A 101 -14.55 7.84 -16.07
CA ALA A 101 -14.31 6.88 -15.00
C ALA A 101 -12.91 6.25 -15.09
N ALA A 102 -12.52 5.74 -16.27
CA ALA A 102 -11.17 5.20 -16.48
C ALA A 102 -10.06 6.25 -16.24
N ARG A 103 -10.29 7.50 -16.65
CA ARG A 103 -9.34 8.60 -16.38
C ARG A 103 -9.25 8.94 -14.90
N ALA A 104 -10.37 8.88 -14.17
CA ALA A 104 -10.39 9.07 -12.72
C ALA A 104 -9.59 7.97 -12.00
N VAL A 105 -9.63 6.72 -12.47
CA VAL A 105 -8.76 5.65 -11.98
C VAL A 105 -7.29 5.99 -12.19
N GLY A 106 -6.91 6.47 -13.37
CA GLY A 106 -5.53 6.91 -13.64
C GLY A 106 -5.06 8.01 -12.68
N TRP A 107 -5.92 8.99 -12.38
CA TRP A 107 -5.63 10.03 -11.40
C TRP A 107 -5.57 9.51 -9.96
N ALA A 108 -6.45 8.58 -9.58
CA ALA A 108 -6.42 7.94 -8.28
C ALA A 108 -5.11 7.16 -8.09
N LEU A 109 -4.66 6.40 -9.09
CA LEU A 109 -3.38 5.70 -9.05
C LEU A 109 -2.18 6.65 -8.98
N LEU A 110 -2.26 7.79 -9.67
CA LEU A 110 -1.25 8.83 -9.55
C LEU A 110 -1.20 9.42 -8.13
N ALA A 111 -2.37 9.68 -7.54
CA ALA A 111 -2.49 10.16 -6.18
C ALA A 111 -1.99 9.12 -5.15
N ALA A 112 -2.28 7.83 -5.37
CA ALA A 112 -1.74 6.72 -4.59
C ALA A 112 -0.21 6.71 -4.66
N ALA A 113 0.37 6.81 -5.86
CA ALA A 113 1.82 6.84 -6.03
C ALA A 113 2.47 7.99 -5.26
N ILE A 114 1.92 9.20 -5.40
CA ILE A 114 2.42 10.41 -4.75
C ILE A 114 2.28 10.31 -3.24
N THR A 115 1.12 9.88 -2.73
CA THR A 115 0.87 9.78 -1.28
C THR A 115 1.68 8.66 -0.63
N THR A 116 1.87 7.52 -1.30
CA THR A 116 2.79 6.47 -0.83
C THR A 116 4.22 6.97 -0.79
N ALA A 117 4.70 7.70 -1.82
CA ALA A 117 6.05 8.25 -1.81
C ALA A 117 6.21 9.36 -0.76
N ALA A 118 5.19 10.22 -0.61
CA ALA A 118 5.17 11.29 0.37
C ALA A 118 5.22 10.78 1.81
N SER A 119 4.71 9.57 2.09
CA SER A 119 4.78 8.95 3.42
C SER A 119 6.23 8.87 3.94
N LEU A 120 7.22 8.60 3.07
CA LEU A 120 8.65 8.52 3.40
C LEU A 120 9.19 9.83 3.97
N VAL A 121 8.72 10.96 3.43
CA VAL A 121 9.07 12.30 3.91
C VAL A 121 8.24 12.62 5.15
N LEU A 122 6.94 12.35 5.08
CA LEU A 122 5.96 12.75 6.08
C LEU A 122 6.28 12.14 7.45
N ILE A 123 6.72 10.89 7.52
CA ILE A 123 7.08 10.26 8.81
C ILE A 123 8.19 11.02 9.53
N ARG A 124 9.15 11.60 8.81
CA ARG A 124 10.23 12.42 9.40
C ARG A 124 9.69 13.72 9.98
N LEU A 125 8.68 14.28 9.34
CA LEU A 125 8.08 15.56 9.72
C LEU A 125 7.09 15.41 10.88
N VAL A 126 6.31 14.32 10.90
CA VAL A 126 5.19 14.17 11.85
C VAL A 126 5.55 13.35 13.08
N ALA A 127 6.46 12.38 12.99
CA ALA A 127 6.70 11.47 14.12
C ALA A 127 7.21 12.22 15.37
N GLY A 128 8.21 13.09 15.22
CA GLY A 128 8.77 13.87 16.34
C GLY A 128 7.72 14.76 17.02
N PRO A 129 7.05 15.68 16.29
CA PRO A 129 6.04 16.56 16.87
C PRO A 129 4.86 15.82 17.51
N VAL A 130 4.36 14.75 16.89
CA VAL A 130 3.22 14.00 17.42
C VAL A 130 3.60 13.23 18.69
N ILE A 131 4.81 12.65 18.75
CA ILE A 131 5.32 12.01 19.97
C ILE A 131 5.53 13.04 21.08
N ALA A 132 6.11 14.20 20.74
CA ALA A 132 6.37 15.29 21.69
C ALA A 132 5.08 15.93 22.24
N ALA A 133 3.95 15.81 21.55
CA ALA A 133 2.66 16.28 22.03
C ALA A 133 2.15 15.53 23.28
N GLY A 134 2.78 14.41 23.66
CA GLY A 134 2.52 13.74 24.94
C GLY A 134 1.18 13.02 25.02
N PHE A 135 0.59 12.65 23.88
CA PHE A 135 -0.57 11.76 23.87
C PHE A 135 -0.20 10.38 24.40
N GLY A 136 -1.19 9.60 24.86
CA GLY A 136 -0.99 8.18 25.16
C GLY A 136 -0.47 7.38 23.93
N PRO A 137 0.06 6.17 24.14
CA PRO A 137 0.68 5.39 23.06
C PRO A 137 -0.31 5.04 21.94
N VAL A 138 -1.54 4.63 22.29
CA VAL A 138 -2.56 4.23 21.29
C VAL A 138 -3.01 5.41 20.40
N PRO A 139 -3.40 6.58 20.94
CA PRO A 139 -3.70 7.76 20.11
C PRO A 139 -2.52 8.19 19.22
N THR A 140 -1.29 8.19 19.76
CA THR A 140 -0.08 8.54 18.99
C THR A 140 0.09 7.64 17.77
N ILE A 141 -0.04 6.32 17.97
CA ILE A 141 0.04 5.33 16.90
C ILE A 141 -1.06 5.57 15.87
N LEU A 142 -2.31 5.76 16.30
CA LEU A 142 -3.43 5.98 15.40
C LEU A 142 -3.24 7.26 14.56
N VAL A 143 -2.83 8.36 15.18
CA VAL A 143 -2.62 9.65 14.49
C VAL A 143 -1.51 9.52 13.45
N ILE A 144 -0.34 9.00 13.83
CA ILE A 144 0.79 8.84 12.90
C ILE A 144 0.40 7.92 11.74
N THR A 145 -0.21 6.76 12.05
CA THR A 145 -0.61 5.79 11.03
C THR A 145 -1.65 6.40 10.07
N THR A 146 -2.62 7.15 10.59
CA THR A 146 -3.65 7.84 9.80
C THR A 146 -3.01 8.86 8.86
N LEU A 147 -2.13 9.72 9.37
CA LEU A 147 -1.46 10.75 8.57
C LEU A 147 -0.63 10.16 7.43
N LEU A 148 0.00 9.00 7.66
CA LEU A 148 0.87 8.36 6.68
C LEU A 148 0.13 7.49 5.66
N PHE A 149 -0.83 6.68 6.11
CA PHE A 149 -1.35 5.57 5.32
C PHE A 149 -2.84 5.65 4.97
N PHE A 150 -3.60 6.60 5.52
CA PHE A 150 -5.01 6.75 5.15
C PHE A 150 -5.16 7.19 3.69
N ALA A 151 -4.46 8.25 3.29
CA ALA A 151 -4.52 8.79 1.94
C ALA A 151 -4.09 7.78 0.84
N PRO A 152 -2.91 7.10 0.93
CA PRO A 152 -2.55 6.12 -0.09
C PRO A 152 -3.54 4.95 -0.17
N SER A 153 -4.06 4.49 0.96
CA SER A 153 -5.06 3.41 1.00
C SER A 153 -6.38 3.84 0.37
N LEU A 154 -6.84 5.07 0.65
CA LEU A 154 -8.02 5.64 0.02
C LEU A 154 -7.91 5.66 -1.50
N PHE A 155 -6.80 6.17 -2.03
CA PHE A 155 -6.64 6.29 -3.48
C PHE A 155 -6.48 4.94 -4.17
N VAL A 156 -5.85 3.95 -3.52
CA VAL A 156 -5.78 2.55 -4.02
C VAL A 156 -7.14 1.84 -3.99
N GLY A 157 -8.04 2.21 -3.08
CA GLY A 157 -9.39 1.64 -3.02
C GLY A 157 -10.30 2.07 -4.18
N ILE A 158 -10.08 3.25 -4.78
CA ILE A 158 -10.93 3.77 -5.87
C ILE A 158 -10.98 2.87 -7.12
N PRO A 159 -9.85 2.36 -7.66
CA PRO A 159 -9.82 1.53 -8.87
C PRO A 159 -10.78 0.33 -8.89
N SER A 160 -10.89 -0.43 -7.80
CA SER A 160 -11.57 -1.74 -7.80
C SER A 160 -13.04 -1.71 -8.29
N PRO A 161 -13.94 -0.91 -7.69
CA PRO A 161 -15.33 -0.82 -8.15
C PRO A 161 -15.44 -0.21 -9.55
N VAL A 162 -14.60 0.77 -9.90
CA VAL A 162 -14.63 1.43 -11.21
C VAL A 162 -14.25 0.46 -12.32
N LEU A 163 -13.12 -0.23 -12.18
CA LEU A 163 -12.63 -1.21 -13.16
C LEU A 163 -13.60 -2.38 -13.32
N THR A 164 -14.18 -2.85 -12.22
CA THR A 164 -15.21 -3.91 -12.25
C THR A 164 -16.44 -3.46 -13.02
N LYS A 165 -16.95 -2.25 -12.77
CA LYS A 165 -18.11 -1.71 -13.49
C LYS A 165 -17.83 -1.51 -14.98
N LEU A 166 -16.66 -0.98 -15.33
CA LEU A 166 -16.23 -0.83 -16.73
C LEU A 166 -16.17 -2.17 -17.47
N ALA A 167 -15.72 -3.23 -16.79
CA ALA A 167 -15.68 -4.57 -17.36
C ALA A 167 -17.08 -5.19 -17.54
N ILE A 168 -17.99 -4.95 -16.58
CA ILE A 168 -19.39 -5.38 -16.68
C ILE A 168 -20.09 -4.68 -17.84
N ASP A 169 -19.90 -3.37 -17.99
CA ASP A 169 -20.51 -2.59 -19.09
C ASP A 169 -20.00 -3.03 -20.45
N ALA A 170 -18.74 -3.49 -20.53
CA ALA A 170 -18.18 -4.06 -21.76
C ALA A 170 -18.75 -5.45 -22.11
N ARG A 171 -19.30 -6.19 -21.13
CA ARG A 171 -19.89 -7.53 -21.32
C ARG A 171 -21.16 -7.74 -20.48
N PRO A 172 -22.28 -7.08 -20.84
CA PRO A 172 -23.51 -7.14 -20.04
C PRO A 172 -24.06 -8.56 -19.86
N ALA A 173 -23.93 -9.42 -20.89
CA ALA A 173 -24.39 -10.81 -20.86
C ALA A 173 -23.66 -11.70 -19.83
N ASP A 174 -22.44 -11.33 -19.42
CA ASP A 174 -21.58 -12.10 -18.51
C ASP A 174 -21.37 -11.41 -17.15
N THR A 175 -22.33 -10.60 -16.71
CA THR A 175 -22.20 -9.74 -15.50
C THR A 175 -21.74 -10.53 -14.26
N ALA A 176 -22.42 -11.64 -13.92
CA ALA A 176 -22.10 -12.43 -12.73
C ALA A 176 -20.71 -13.09 -12.82
N ARG A 177 -20.33 -13.61 -13.99
CA ARG A 177 -19.00 -14.21 -14.22
C ARG A 177 -17.89 -13.16 -14.17
N THR A 178 -18.14 -11.99 -14.73
CA THR A 178 -17.19 -10.86 -14.69
C THR A 178 -16.98 -10.40 -13.26
N LEU A 179 -18.05 -10.18 -12.50
CA LEU A 179 -17.98 -9.81 -11.09
C LEU A 179 -17.16 -10.84 -10.28
N GLY A 180 -17.48 -12.14 -10.43
CA GLY A 180 -16.75 -13.21 -9.74
C GLY A 180 -15.24 -13.25 -10.08
N ARG A 181 -14.87 -13.03 -11.35
CA ARG A 181 -13.46 -12.95 -11.77
C ARG A 181 -12.72 -11.79 -11.12
N PHE A 182 -13.34 -10.62 -11.00
CA PHE A 182 -12.71 -9.45 -10.36
C PHE A 182 -12.52 -9.65 -8.86
N TYR A 183 -13.51 -10.24 -8.16
CA TYR A 183 -13.34 -10.62 -6.75
C TYR A 183 -12.20 -11.63 -6.56
N ALA A 184 -12.15 -12.69 -7.38
CA ALA A 184 -11.09 -13.69 -7.31
C ALA A 184 -9.70 -13.09 -7.61
N ALA A 185 -9.60 -12.25 -8.65
CA ALA A 185 -8.35 -11.58 -9.01
C ALA A 185 -7.88 -10.60 -7.93
N GLY A 186 -8.81 -9.87 -7.31
CA GLY A 186 -8.50 -9.01 -6.16
C GLY A 186 -7.97 -9.81 -4.97
N ALA A 187 -8.65 -10.88 -4.58
CA ALA A 187 -8.21 -11.74 -3.47
C ALA A 187 -6.84 -12.40 -3.75
N PHE A 188 -6.66 -12.96 -4.95
CA PHE A 188 -5.40 -13.56 -5.35
C PHE A 188 -4.26 -12.52 -5.39
N GLY A 189 -4.53 -11.33 -5.93
CA GLY A 189 -3.61 -10.20 -5.92
C GLY A 189 -3.19 -9.83 -4.49
N SER A 190 -4.15 -9.65 -3.58
CA SER A 190 -3.89 -9.35 -2.17
C SER A 190 -3.00 -10.41 -1.50
N ILE A 191 -3.26 -11.69 -1.70
CA ILE A 191 -2.44 -12.79 -1.16
C ILE A 191 -1.01 -12.72 -1.73
N LEU A 192 -0.87 -12.55 -3.04
CA LEU A 192 0.45 -12.45 -3.67
C LEU A 192 1.21 -11.22 -3.17
N GLY A 193 0.51 -10.10 -3.02
CA GLY A 193 1.06 -8.84 -2.51
C GLY A 193 1.57 -8.94 -1.07
N THR A 194 0.79 -9.52 -0.15
CA THR A 194 1.21 -9.70 1.25
C THR A 194 2.43 -10.62 1.36
N LEU A 195 2.43 -11.75 0.63
CA LEU A 195 3.54 -12.70 0.62
C LEU A 195 4.81 -12.09 0.00
N LEU A 196 4.67 -11.42 -1.14
CA LEU A 196 5.79 -10.74 -1.80
C LEU A 196 6.37 -9.64 -0.92
N ALA A 197 5.51 -8.88 -0.24
CA ALA A 197 5.93 -7.82 0.68
C ALA A 197 6.75 -8.37 1.85
N GLY A 198 6.17 -9.34 2.56
CA GLY A 198 6.75 -9.91 3.77
C GLY A 198 8.04 -10.69 3.53
N TYR A 199 8.10 -11.49 2.46
CA TYR A 199 9.22 -12.41 2.25
C TYR A 199 10.28 -11.93 1.26
N VAL A 200 9.93 -11.05 0.31
CA VAL A 200 10.82 -10.69 -0.80
C VAL A 200 11.18 -9.21 -0.78
N LEU A 201 10.19 -8.32 -0.89
CA LEU A 201 10.40 -6.87 -1.01
C LEU A 201 11.19 -6.34 0.19
N ILE A 202 10.71 -6.57 1.42
CA ILE A 202 11.39 -6.07 2.63
C ILE A 202 12.78 -6.70 2.77
N ALA A 203 12.92 -8.00 2.51
CA ALA A 203 14.17 -8.73 2.70
C ALA A 203 15.26 -8.32 1.69
N TRP A 204 14.89 -8.04 0.43
CA TRP A 204 15.86 -7.76 -0.65
C TRP A 204 16.06 -6.26 -0.88
N LEU A 205 14.98 -5.47 -0.84
CA LEU A 205 15.02 -4.05 -1.13
C LEU A 205 15.14 -3.21 0.14
N GLY A 206 14.67 -3.71 1.29
CA GLY A 206 14.46 -2.91 2.49
C GLY A 206 13.19 -2.07 2.39
N THR A 207 12.83 -1.41 3.49
CA THR A 207 11.53 -0.73 3.63
C THR A 207 11.35 0.42 2.64
N VAL A 208 12.34 1.33 2.57
CA VAL A 208 12.27 2.54 1.74
C VAL A 208 12.15 2.19 0.26
N ARG A 209 13.04 1.32 -0.24
CA ARG A 209 13.04 0.93 -1.66
C ARG A 209 11.80 0.13 -2.03
N SER A 210 11.22 -0.63 -1.10
CA SER A 210 9.94 -1.31 -1.31
C SER A 210 8.80 -0.33 -1.55
N LEU A 211 8.67 0.72 -0.73
CA LEU A 211 7.64 1.75 -0.93
C LEU A 211 7.85 2.51 -2.24
N VAL A 212 9.10 2.81 -2.61
CA VAL A 212 9.43 3.43 -3.90
C VAL A 212 9.03 2.54 -5.06
N ALA A 213 9.34 1.24 -5.00
CA ALA A 213 8.95 0.27 -6.04
C ALA A 213 7.42 0.19 -6.19
N LEU A 214 6.68 0.19 -5.07
CA LEU A 214 5.22 0.19 -5.07
C LEU A 214 4.65 1.52 -5.64
N SER A 215 5.23 2.66 -5.26
CA SER A 215 4.89 3.96 -5.88
C SER A 215 5.14 3.96 -7.39
N LEU A 216 6.27 3.42 -7.86
CA LEU A 216 6.56 3.30 -9.29
C LEU A 216 5.59 2.35 -10.00
N LEU A 217 5.17 1.27 -9.35
CA LEU A 217 4.13 0.38 -9.86
C LEU A 217 2.79 1.11 -10.05
N TYR A 218 2.37 1.92 -9.07
CA TYR A 218 1.18 2.78 -9.22
C TYR A 218 1.33 3.78 -10.37
N LEU A 219 2.49 4.41 -10.52
CA LEU A 219 2.77 5.31 -11.66
C LEU A 219 2.70 4.58 -13.00
N GLY A 220 3.26 3.37 -13.08
CA GLY A 220 3.20 2.53 -14.27
C GLY A 220 1.76 2.22 -14.66
N MET A 221 0.94 1.78 -13.68
CA MET A 221 -0.48 1.53 -13.92
C MET A 221 -1.23 2.80 -14.35
N ALA A 222 -0.99 3.94 -13.72
CA ALA A 222 -1.57 5.22 -14.13
C ALA A 222 -1.16 5.59 -15.58
N ALA A 223 0.11 5.44 -15.92
CA ALA A 223 0.64 5.72 -17.25
C ALA A 223 -0.01 4.82 -18.32
N THR A 224 -0.19 3.53 -18.04
CA THR A 224 -0.87 2.61 -18.98
C THR A 224 -2.30 3.04 -19.27
N LEU A 225 -3.07 3.47 -18.25
CA LEU A 225 -4.43 3.98 -18.43
C LEU A 225 -4.46 5.27 -19.24
N PHE A 226 -3.56 6.21 -18.96
CA PHE A 226 -3.48 7.46 -19.73
C PHE A 226 -3.06 7.23 -21.18
N TRP A 227 -2.12 6.32 -21.42
CA TRP A 227 -1.67 5.94 -22.76
C TRP A 227 -2.79 5.32 -23.58
N HIS A 228 -3.54 4.37 -23.02
CA HIS A 228 -4.69 3.77 -23.68
C HIS A 228 -5.84 4.77 -23.92
N ALA A 229 -6.03 5.74 -23.03
CA ALA A 229 -6.99 6.82 -23.23
C ALA A 229 -6.57 7.78 -24.36
N GLN A 230 -5.27 8.03 -24.53
CA GLN A 230 -4.73 8.93 -25.54
C GLN A 230 -4.72 8.32 -26.94
N GLN A 231 -4.44 7.02 -27.10
CA GLN A 231 -4.52 6.37 -28.42
C GLN A 231 -5.91 6.47 -29.07
N ARG A 232 -6.97 6.65 -28.28
CA ARG A 232 -8.34 6.85 -28.76
C ARG A 232 -8.67 8.32 -29.12
N ARG A 233 -7.76 9.28 -28.92
CA ARG A 233 -7.98 10.71 -29.22
C ARG A 233 -6.75 11.36 -29.86
N SER A 234 -6.93 11.99 -31.01
CA SER A 234 -5.91 12.74 -31.78
C SER A 234 -5.48 14.08 -31.14
N THR A 235 -5.17 14.12 -29.84
CA THR A 235 -4.54 15.31 -29.23
C THR A 235 -3.35 14.92 -28.34
N SER A 236 -2.20 15.54 -28.65
CA SER A 236 -0.90 15.35 -27.99
C SER A 236 -0.87 16.06 -26.63
N LEU A 237 -1.56 15.51 -25.64
CA LEU A 237 -1.36 15.87 -24.23
C LEU A 237 -0.22 15.02 -23.67
N VAL A 238 0.84 15.66 -23.18
CA VAL A 238 1.89 14.96 -22.41
C VAL A 238 1.19 14.18 -21.29
N PRO A 239 1.41 12.86 -21.15
CA PRO A 239 0.74 12.09 -20.11
C PRO A 239 1.15 12.68 -18.76
N PRO A 240 0.21 12.98 -17.85
CA PRO A 240 0.51 13.56 -16.54
C PRO A 240 1.52 12.71 -15.73
N ALA A 241 1.64 11.42 -16.03
CA ALA A 241 2.70 10.55 -15.54
C ALA A 241 4.12 11.03 -15.88
N ALA A 242 4.35 11.59 -17.08
CA ALA A 242 5.64 12.16 -17.46
C ALA A 242 5.95 13.46 -16.70
N ALA A 243 4.94 14.27 -16.40
CA ALA A 243 5.09 15.47 -15.57
C ALA A 243 5.40 15.11 -14.12
N VAL A 244 4.81 14.03 -13.58
CA VAL A 244 5.13 13.52 -12.24
C VAL A 244 6.50 12.87 -12.19
N LEU A 245 6.89 12.08 -13.19
CA LEU A 245 8.25 11.55 -13.30
C LEU A 245 9.30 12.68 -13.38
N LEU A 246 9.00 13.74 -14.14
CA LEU A 246 9.85 14.92 -14.22
C LEU A 246 9.90 15.68 -12.88
N ALA A 247 8.77 15.83 -12.18
CA ALA A 247 8.73 16.45 -10.86
C ALA A 247 9.51 15.64 -9.81
N VAL A 248 9.41 14.32 -9.83
CA VAL A 248 10.21 13.42 -8.98
C VAL A 248 11.70 13.53 -9.33
N ALA A 249 12.06 13.55 -10.62
CA ALA A 249 13.43 13.77 -11.10
C ALA A 249 14.00 15.14 -10.70
N LEU A 250 13.17 16.18 -10.67
CA LEU A 250 13.54 17.54 -10.25
C LEU A 250 13.65 17.70 -8.73
N LEU A 251 12.91 16.88 -7.96
CA LEU A 251 12.95 16.87 -6.50
C LEU A 251 14.06 15.96 -5.94
N LEU A 252 14.49 14.94 -6.67
CA LEU A 252 15.60 14.03 -6.32
C LEU A 252 16.90 14.73 -5.86
N PRO A 253 17.33 15.87 -6.44
CA PRO A 253 18.51 16.62 -5.98
C PRO A 253 18.27 17.47 -4.72
N SER A 254 17.02 17.64 -4.27
CA SER A 254 16.73 18.42 -3.06
C SER A 254 17.15 17.67 -1.79
N GLY A 255 17.71 18.38 -0.82
CA GLY A 255 18.17 17.80 0.46
C GLY A 255 17.09 17.00 1.19
N LEU A 256 15.81 17.38 1.03
CA LEU A 256 14.66 16.67 1.57
C LEU A 256 14.53 15.24 1.03
N MET A 257 14.70 15.03 -0.28
CA MET A 257 14.65 13.69 -0.88
C MET A 257 15.84 12.86 -0.41
N THR A 258 17.05 13.43 -0.40
CA THR A 258 18.23 12.70 0.08
C THR A 258 18.13 12.26 1.53
N ALA A 259 17.44 13.01 2.39
CA ALA A 259 17.15 12.63 3.77
C ALA A 259 16.03 11.57 3.88
N ALA A 260 15.01 11.63 3.02
CA ALA A 260 13.94 10.64 2.97
C ALA A 260 14.43 9.26 2.52
N PHE A 261 15.45 9.20 1.65
CA PHE A 261 16.08 7.95 1.22
C PHE A 261 17.13 7.40 2.21
N ARG A 262 17.55 8.17 3.22
CA ARG A 262 18.45 7.66 4.26
C ARG A 262 17.66 6.81 5.24
N SER A 263 18.09 5.56 5.41
CA SER A 263 17.59 4.73 6.49
C SER A 263 17.95 5.36 7.82
N ASN A 264 17.02 5.33 8.78
CA ASN A 264 17.31 5.67 10.17
C ASN A 264 18.08 4.57 10.89
N CYS A 265 18.17 3.40 10.28
CA CYS A 265 18.87 2.27 10.82
C CYS A 265 20.37 2.42 10.52
N THR A 266 21.22 2.13 11.49
CA THR A 266 22.65 1.88 11.22
C THR A 266 22.77 0.66 10.32
N VAL A 267 21.99 -0.38 10.61
CA VAL A 267 21.85 -1.58 9.78
C VAL A 267 20.38 -1.98 9.74
N GLU A 268 19.80 -2.15 8.55
CA GLU A 268 18.47 -2.72 8.38
C GLU A 268 18.61 -4.23 8.13
N SER A 269 18.18 -5.05 9.09
CA SER A 269 18.13 -6.50 8.96
C SER A 269 16.75 -6.97 8.49
N GLN A 270 16.64 -8.27 8.20
CA GLN A 270 15.36 -8.90 7.85
C GLN A 270 14.32 -8.80 8.99
N TYR A 271 14.77 -8.62 10.24
CA TYR A 271 13.91 -8.64 11.42
C TYR A 271 13.76 -7.27 12.09
N TYR A 272 14.81 -6.45 12.10
CA TYR A 272 14.85 -5.21 12.88
C TYR A 272 15.63 -4.10 12.18
N CYS A 273 15.21 -2.86 12.43
CA CYS A 273 16.03 -1.68 12.27
C CYS A 273 17.02 -1.60 13.43
N ILE A 274 18.29 -1.86 13.18
CA ILE A 274 19.34 -1.85 14.22
C ILE A 274 19.97 -0.46 14.25
N ARG A 275 19.95 0.18 15.42
CA ARG A 275 20.61 1.46 15.69
C ARG A 275 21.56 1.31 16.86
N ILE A 276 22.66 2.06 16.83
CA ILE A 276 23.59 2.18 17.96
C ILE A 276 23.56 3.64 18.37
N ASP A 277 22.93 3.91 19.50
CA ASP A 277 22.80 5.26 20.04
C ASP A 277 23.84 5.46 21.17
N ASP A 278 24.33 6.69 21.31
CA ASP A 278 25.29 7.06 22.35
C ASP A 278 24.55 7.35 23.67
N MET A 279 24.92 6.65 24.75
CA MET A 279 24.37 6.86 26.10
C MET A 279 25.38 7.49 27.05
N SER A 280 26.51 7.98 26.54
CA SER A 280 27.61 8.42 27.38
C SER A 280 27.25 9.61 28.27
N GLN A 281 26.37 10.49 27.79
CA GLN A 281 25.88 11.62 28.58
C GLN A 281 24.98 11.18 29.75
N SER A 282 24.15 10.14 29.55
CA SER A 282 23.23 9.64 30.58
C SER A 282 23.95 8.83 31.65
N LEU A 283 25.00 8.11 31.29
CA LEU A 283 25.77 7.24 32.18
C LEU A 283 27.05 7.89 32.73
N GLY A 284 27.46 9.04 32.20
CA GLY A 284 28.70 9.73 32.59
C GLY A 284 29.99 9.00 32.19
N THR A 285 29.91 7.98 31.33
CA THR A 285 31.01 7.13 30.88
C THR A 285 30.78 6.70 29.43
N ASP A 286 31.83 6.34 28.67
CA ASP A 286 31.69 5.91 27.27
C ASP A 286 30.83 4.63 27.18
N ALA A 287 29.58 4.82 26.76
CA ALA A 287 28.56 3.77 26.75
C ALA A 287 27.69 3.89 25.51
N ARG A 288 27.36 2.73 24.93
CA ARG A 288 26.52 2.63 23.73
C ARG A 288 25.36 1.68 23.96
N VAL A 289 24.22 2.03 23.41
CA VAL A 289 23.02 1.19 23.43
C VAL A 289 22.70 0.68 22.03
N MET A 290 22.45 -0.61 21.91
CA MET A 290 21.84 -1.20 20.73
C MET A 290 20.33 -1.06 20.84
N VAL A 291 19.72 -0.38 19.87
CA VAL A 291 18.26 -0.22 19.76
C VAL A 291 17.79 -1.05 18.57
N LEU A 292 16.83 -1.94 18.81
CA LEU A 292 16.14 -2.67 17.76
C LEU A 292 14.75 -2.06 17.60
N ASP A 293 14.50 -1.50 16.41
CA ASP A 293 13.35 -0.65 16.11
C ASP A 293 13.28 0.55 17.08
N HIS A 294 12.40 0.47 18.07
CA HIS A 294 12.24 1.49 19.12
C HIS A 294 12.91 1.08 20.44
N LEU A 295 13.08 -0.22 20.72
CA LEU A 295 13.42 -0.67 22.07
C LEU A 295 14.93 -0.85 22.27
N ALA A 296 15.44 -0.42 23.43
CA ALA A 296 16.80 -0.69 23.86
C ALA A 296 16.97 -2.19 24.17
N HIS A 297 17.99 -2.82 23.59
CA HIS A 297 18.23 -4.27 23.61
C HIS A 297 19.64 -4.67 24.03
N GLY A 298 20.50 -3.72 24.41
CA GLY A 298 21.82 -4.01 24.96
C GLY A 298 22.57 -2.73 25.25
N ILE A 299 23.17 -2.61 26.44
CA ILE A 299 23.97 -1.43 26.82
C ILE A 299 25.35 -1.90 27.20
N ASN A 300 26.37 -1.43 26.48
CA ASN A 300 27.75 -1.79 26.76
C ASN A 300 28.54 -0.55 27.22
N VAL A 301 29.17 -0.65 28.39
CA VAL A 301 30.08 0.37 28.92
C VAL A 301 31.50 -0.02 28.53
N ARG A 302 32.16 0.80 27.71
CA ARG A 302 33.47 0.47 27.14
C ARG A 302 34.54 0.22 28.21
N ALA A 303 34.53 1.05 29.26
CA ALA A 303 35.50 0.97 30.34
C ALA A 303 35.27 -0.25 31.26
N GLU A 304 34.04 -0.79 31.30
CA GLU A 304 33.67 -1.87 32.21
C GLU A 304 32.72 -2.86 31.51
N PRO A 305 33.26 -3.78 30.68
CA PRO A 305 32.43 -4.69 29.86
C PRO A 305 31.55 -5.67 30.64
N THR A 306 31.79 -5.83 31.94
CA THR A 306 31.01 -6.67 32.85
C THR A 306 29.91 -5.90 33.59
N ALA A 307 29.81 -4.58 33.40
CA ALA A 307 28.81 -3.75 34.07
C ALA A 307 27.40 -4.14 33.60
N LEU A 308 26.52 -4.43 34.57
CA LEU A 308 25.11 -4.73 34.32
C LEU A 308 24.32 -3.42 34.42
N VAL A 309 23.95 -2.84 33.28
CA VAL A 309 23.22 -1.56 33.25
C VAL A 309 21.69 -1.77 33.21
N SER A 310 21.24 -2.78 32.47
CA SER A 310 19.82 -3.06 32.28
C SER A 310 19.17 -3.59 33.57
N PRO A 311 18.09 -2.96 34.09
CA PRO A 311 17.51 -3.32 35.39
C PRO A 311 17.11 -4.78 35.53
N TYR A 312 16.63 -5.41 34.44
CA TYR A 312 16.28 -6.83 34.49
C TYR A 312 17.50 -7.73 34.63
N VAL A 313 18.66 -7.38 34.05
CA VAL A 313 19.89 -8.16 34.16
C VAL A 313 20.46 -8.02 35.57
N VAL A 314 20.41 -6.81 36.14
CA VAL A 314 20.75 -6.56 37.55
C VAL A 314 19.86 -7.40 38.48
N MET A 315 18.55 -7.43 38.23
CA MET A 315 17.61 -8.25 38.98
C MET A 315 17.94 -9.75 38.86
N GLN A 316 18.25 -10.24 37.65
CA GLN A 316 18.65 -11.63 37.43
C GLN A 316 19.93 -11.97 38.19
N ASN A 317 20.93 -11.10 38.17
CA ASN A 317 22.17 -11.28 38.93
C ASN A 317 21.90 -11.30 40.44
N ALA A 318 21.08 -10.38 40.95
CA ALA A 318 20.71 -10.36 42.36
C ALA A 318 19.95 -11.64 42.79
N LEU A 319 19.09 -12.18 41.93
CA LEU A 319 18.40 -13.45 42.20
C LEU A 319 19.36 -14.63 42.27
N VAL A 320 20.33 -14.69 41.37
CA VAL A 320 21.42 -15.69 41.34
C VAL A 320 22.23 -15.61 42.63
N GLU A 321 22.68 -14.42 43.01
CA GLU A 321 23.45 -14.19 44.24
C GLU A 321 22.67 -14.57 45.51
N THR A 322 21.34 -14.38 45.51
CA THR A 322 20.52 -14.65 46.70
C THR A 322 20.17 -16.13 46.86
N HIS A 323 19.92 -16.86 45.77
CA HIS A 323 19.33 -18.20 45.83
C HIS A 323 20.30 -19.35 45.58
N LEU A 324 21.49 -19.09 45.03
CA LEU A 324 22.46 -20.15 44.77
C LEU A 324 23.37 -20.39 45.98
N PRO A 325 23.64 -21.67 46.33
CA PRO A 325 24.59 -22.00 47.38
C PRO A 325 25.95 -21.33 47.14
N GLY A 326 26.50 -20.68 48.17
CA GLY A 326 27.75 -19.92 48.04
C GLY A 326 27.62 -18.58 47.32
N GLY A 327 26.41 -18.03 47.19
CA GLY A 327 26.16 -16.72 46.58
C GLY A 327 26.44 -16.67 45.07
N GLY A 328 26.46 -17.83 44.41
CA GLY A 328 26.89 -17.94 43.01
C GLY A 328 28.41 -17.74 42.81
N ALA A 329 29.21 -17.74 43.88
CA ALA A 329 30.66 -17.57 43.80
C ALA A 329 31.29 -18.62 42.86
N GLY A 330 31.92 -18.15 41.78
CA GLY A 330 32.55 -18.98 40.75
C GLY A 330 31.67 -19.25 39.51
N MET A 331 30.39 -18.87 39.54
CA MET A 331 29.53 -18.95 38.35
C MET A 331 29.93 -17.88 37.34
N ARG A 332 30.34 -18.32 36.14
CA ARG A 332 30.58 -17.44 34.99
C ARG A 332 29.47 -17.66 33.99
N ALA A 333 28.61 -16.66 33.82
CA ALA A 333 27.56 -16.66 32.81
C ALA A 333 27.91 -15.64 31.73
N PHE A 334 27.70 -16.02 30.47
CA PHE A 334 27.79 -15.11 29.33
C PHE A 334 26.39 -14.99 28.74
N PHE A 335 25.84 -13.77 28.76
CA PHE A 335 24.51 -13.50 28.25
C PHE A 335 24.61 -13.04 26.80
N VAL A 336 23.99 -13.81 25.90
CA VAL A 336 23.88 -13.45 24.49
C VAL A 336 22.43 -13.06 24.22
N GLY A 337 22.21 -11.77 23.94
CA GLY A 337 20.89 -11.20 23.70
C GLY A 337 20.16 -10.77 24.98
N GLY A 338 18.98 -10.17 24.80
CA GLY A 338 18.07 -9.80 25.88
C GLY A 338 18.25 -8.41 26.49
N GLY A 339 19.33 -7.68 26.26
CA GLY A 339 19.56 -6.39 26.93
C GLY A 339 20.89 -6.23 27.67
N ALA A 340 21.72 -7.28 27.70
CA ALA A 340 23.04 -7.27 28.32
C ALA A 340 24.13 -6.76 27.37
#